data_AF-A0A1T4P2K9-F1
#
_entry.id   AF-A0A1T4P2K9-F1
#
_cell.length_a   1.000
_cell.length_b   1.000
_cell.length_c   1.000
_cell.angle_alpha   90.00
_cell.angle_beta   90.00
_cell.angle_gamma   90.00
#
_symmetry.space_group_name_H-M   'P 1'
#
loop_
_entity.id
_entity.type
_entity.pdbx_description
1 polymer ?
#
loop_
_entity_poly.entity_id
_entity_poly.type
_entity_poly.pdbx_seq_one_letter_code
_entity_poly.pdbx_strand_id
1 'polypeptide(L)'
;MTKKLKRPEVLAPAGTLEKLKVAIHYGADAVYIGGNAYGLRSRAGNFSFDEMREGVEFAKKYGAKVYVAANMVTHEGNEDGAGEWFRTLRDIGISAVIVSDPALIEIALSEAEGLPVHLSTQQSATNYETLEFWKSRGLERVVLGREVSMEEVAEIRANTDVEIEAFVHGAMCISYSGRCTLSNHMSMRDANRGGCSQSCRWKYELYDMPFGTERNVIQGEIPEEFSMSAVDMSMIEHIPDMIENGVDSLKIEGRMKSIHYVSTVSNVYKAAVDSYMEDPENWVCKQEWIDELWKVAQRELSTGFYYHVPTENEQLFGARRKIPQYKFVGEVVDYDETSGIAKIRQRNVMTLGDEIEFYGPNFHHFETVIEKMWNEDGEEIDRAPNPMEIITMPVPQKVEIGEMIRRKADGLINLYKEDKVVVKRV
;
A
#
# COMPACT_ATOMS: atom_id res chain seq x y z
N MET A 1 16.25 2.18 -32.53
CA MET A 1 16.91 1.53 -31.39
C MET A 1 15.81 1.30 -30.36
N THR A 2 15.47 0.05 -30.06
CA THR A 2 14.52 -0.26 -28.97
C THR A 2 15.16 0.18 -27.66
N LYS A 3 14.47 1.08 -26.93
CA LYS A 3 14.90 1.54 -25.61
C LYS A 3 14.97 0.31 -24.70
N LYS A 4 16.14 0.00 -24.14
CA LYS A 4 16.29 -1.15 -23.24
C LYS A 4 15.53 -0.84 -21.94
N LEU A 5 14.38 -1.48 -21.74
CA LEU A 5 13.57 -1.31 -20.54
C LEU A 5 14.30 -1.88 -19.31
N LYS A 6 14.32 -1.12 -18.21
CA LYS A 6 14.74 -1.62 -16.90
C LYS A 6 13.48 -2.08 -16.16
N ARG A 7 13.47 -3.32 -15.70
CA ARG A 7 12.38 -3.83 -14.87
C ARG A 7 12.34 -3.07 -13.54
N PRO A 8 11.22 -2.46 -13.14
CA PRO A 8 11.10 -1.87 -11.82
C PRO A 8 10.86 -2.92 -10.74
N GLU A 9 11.22 -2.59 -9.52
CA GLU A 9 10.85 -3.32 -8.32
C GLU A 9 9.38 -3.02 -7.93
N VAL A 10 8.58 -4.04 -7.64
CA VAL A 10 7.27 -3.86 -6.97
C VAL A 10 7.50 -3.82 -5.46
N LEU A 11 7.43 -2.63 -4.86
CA LEU A 11 7.69 -2.41 -3.44
C LEU A 11 6.39 -2.34 -2.63
N ALA A 12 6.16 -3.37 -1.81
CA ALA A 12 4.95 -3.52 -1.01
C ALA A 12 5.11 -3.04 0.45
N PRO A 13 4.04 -2.54 1.09
CA PRO A 13 4.05 -2.23 2.50
C PRO A 13 3.92 -3.48 3.37
N ALA A 14 4.70 -3.57 4.45
CA ALA A 14 4.52 -4.60 5.47
C ALA A 14 4.49 -4.01 6.88
N GLY A 15 3.32 -4.07 7.53
CA GLY A 15 3.14 -3.59 8.90
C GLY A 15 3.45 -4.63 9.99
N THR A 16 3.62 -5.89 9.64
CA THR A 16 3.84 -7.02 10.56
C THR A 16 4.57 -8.11 9.80
N LEU A 17 5.22 -9.05 10.50
CA LEU A 17 5.91 -10.17 9.86
C LEU A 17 4.99 -11.02 8.96
N GLU A 18 3.74 -11.23 9.36
CA GLU A 18 2.72 -11.90 8.53
C GLU A 18 2.53 -11.21 7.18
N LYS A 19 2.25 -9.90 7.20
CA LYS A 19 2.13 -9.07 5.98
C LYS A 19 3.40 -9.07 5.12
N LEU A 20 4.59 -9.12 5.72
CA LEU A 20 5.86 -9.26 4.98
C LEU A 20 5.86 -10.57 4.18
N LYS A 21 5.57 -11.68 4.86
CA LYS A 21 5.55 -13.01 4.22
C LYS A 21 4.50 -13.09 3.13
N VAL A 22 3.29 -12.58 3.39
CA VAL A 22 2.18 -12.51 2.43
C VAL A 22 2.56 -11.65 1.22
N ALA A 23 3.10 -10.45 1.41
CA ALA A 23 3.48 -9.57 0.30
C ALA A 23 4.47 -10.25 -0.66
N ILE A 24 5.51 -10.87 -0.11
CA ILE A 24 6.56 -11.56 -0.88
C ILE A 24 5.98 -12.79 -1.57
N HIS A 25 5.17 -13.58 -0.87
CA HIS A 25 4.53 -14.76 -1.44
C HIS A 25 3.59 -14.43 -2.61
N TYR A 26 2.89 -13.28 -2.52
CA TYR A 26 2.04 -12.74 -3.59
C TYR A 26 2.82 -11.89 -4.62
N GLY A 27 4.15 -11.96 -4.62
CA GLY A 27 4.98 -11.49 -5.72
C GLY A 27 5.64 -10.12 -5.56
N ALA A 28 5.64 -9.53 -4.37
CA ALA A 28 6.43 -8.31 -4.12
C ALA A 28 7.94 -8.58 -4.27
N ASP A 29 8.61 -7.77 -5.09
CA ASP A 29 10.07 -7.84 -5.28
C ASP A 29 10.82 -7.28 -4.05
N ALA A 30 10.18 -6.37 -3.31
CA ALA A 30 10.66 -5.86 -2.04
C ALA A 30 9.52 -5.46 -1.11
N VAL A 31 9.83 -5.36 0.18
CA VAL A 31 8.92 -4.84 1.21
C VAL A 31 9.56 -3.71 1.99
N TYR A 32 8.75 -2.76 2.47
CA TYR A 32 9.19 -1.80 3.49
C TYR A 32 8.41 -1.96 4.80
N ILE A 33 9.15 -1.98 5.90
CA ILE A 33 8.66 -2.17 7.27
C ILE A 33 8.95 -0.93 8.14
N GLY A 34 8.49 -0.95 9.38
CA GLY A 34 8.90 0.00 10.41
C GLY A 34 9.51 -0.70 11.60
N GLY A 35 10.54 -0.12 12.19
CA GLY A 35 11.05 -0.50 13.51
C GLY A 35 10.32 0.23 14.63
N ASN A 36 10.69 -0.08 15.86
CA ASN A 36 10.14 0.55 17.07
C ASN A 36 10.64 1.99 17.32
N ALA A 37 11.54 2.50 16.46
CA ALA A 37 12.12 3.84 16.57
C ALA A 37 12.20 4.53 15.20
N TYR A 38 12.34 5.86 15.22
CA TYR A 38 12.63 6.75 14.08
C TYR A 38 11.60 6.78 12.91
N GLY A 39 10.48 6.04 12.98
CA GLY A 39 9.47 5.98 11.91
C GLY A 39 8.21 6.82 12.13
N LEU A 40 7.52 7.19 11.04
CA LEU A 40 6.27 7.98 11.06
C LEU A 40 4.97 7.21 11.33
N ARG A 41 5.04 5.93 11.64
CA ARG A 41 3.86 5.08 11.82
C ARG A 41 3.95 4.37 13.17
N SER A 42 4.11 5.17 14.23
CA SER A 42 4.20 4.71 15.62
C SER A 42 3.04 3.78 16.03
N ARG A 43 1.86 3.93 15.39
CA ARG A 43 0.65 3.14 15.67
C ARG A 43 0.38 1.99 14.68
N ALA A 44 1.24 1.79 13.69
CA ALA A 44 1.19 0.55 12.91
C ALA A 44 1.85 -0.57 13.71
N GLY A 45 1.73 -1.82 13.25
CA GLY A 45 2.67 -2.84 13.70
C GLY A 45 4.09 -2.40 13.34
N ASN A 46 5.02 -2.67 14.25
CA ASN A 46 6.44 -2.37 14.12
C ASN A 46 7.21 -3.61 14.55
N PHE A 47 8.31 -3.86 13.86
CA PHE A 47 9.09 -5.07 14.02
C PHE A 47 10.10 -4.91 15.17
N SER A 48 10.21 -5.95 15.98
CA SER A 48 11.39 -6.23 16.79
C SER A 48 12.58 -6.64 15.91
N PHE A 49 13.80 -6.58 16.44
CA PHE A 49 14.98 -7.04 15.71
C PHE A 49 14.93 -8.54 15.37
N ASP A 50 14.30 -9.37 16.20
CA ASP A 50 14.14 -10.79 15.91
C ASP A 50 13.17 -11.03 14.76
N GLU A 51 12.04 -10.32 14.72
CA GLU A 51 11.13 -10.36 13.57
C GLU A 51 11.78 -9.81 12.30
N MET A 52 12.65 -8.80 12.41
CA MET A 52 13.43 -8.31 11.26
C MET A 52 14.38 -9.39 10.73
N ARG A 53 15.10 -10.09 11.62
CA ARG A 53 15.98 -11.19 11.24
C ARG A 53 15.21 -12.31 10.53
N GLU A 54 14.09 -12.74 11.11
CA GLU A 54 13.22 -13.75 10.49
C GLU A 54 12.67 -13.27 9.14
N GLY A 55 12.25 -12.01 9.05
CA GLY A 55 11.74 -11.40 7.82
C GLY A 55 12.79 -11.34 6.71
N VAL A 56 14.03 -10.98 7.03
CA VAL A 56 15.16 -10.95 6.09
C VAL A 56 15.51 -12.37 5.62
N GLU A 57 15.55 -13.34 6.54
CA GLU A 57 15.79 -14.75 6.19
C GLU A 57 14.70 -15.31 5.27
N PHE A 58 13.43 -14.96 5.54
CA PHE A 58 12.33 -15.32 4.65
C PHE A 58 12.50 -14.67 3.28
N ALA A 59 12.71 -13.35 3.22
CA ALA A 59 12.82 -12.61 1.97
C ALA A 59 13.95 -13.13 1.07
N LYS A 60 15.11 -13.48 1.65
CA LYS A 60 16.24 -14.08 0.93
C LYS A 60 15.86 -15.37 0.18
N LYS A 61 14.97 -16.20 0.73
CA LYS A 61 14.51 -17.45 0.08
C LYS A 61 13.74 -17.19 -1.22
N TYR A 62 13.13 -16.00 -1.34
CA TYR A 62 12.34 -15.58 -2.51
C TYR A 62 13.08 -14.53 -3.37
N GLY A 63 14.34 -14.20 -3.04
CA GLY A 63 15.09 -13.14 -3.72
C GLY A 63 14.55 -11.73 -3.49
N ALA A 64 13.71 -11.54 -2.48
CA ALA A 64 13.09 -10.27 -2.16
C ALA A 64 13.96 -9.44 -1.18
N LYS A 65 13.79 -8.12 -1.22
CA LYS A 65 14.51 -7.17 -0.34
C LYS A 65 13.63 -6.67 0.81
N VAL A 66 14.25 -6.31 1.93
CA VAL A 66 13.57 -5.72 3.09
C VAL A 66 14.17 -4.35 3.38
N TYR A 67 13.33 -3.31 3.37
CA TYR A 67 13.70 -1.94 3.70
C TYR A 67 13.07 -1.49 5.02
N VAL A 68 13.75 -0.66 5.79
CA VAL A 68 13.22 -0.12 7.06
C VAL A 68 13.01 1.38 6.97
N ALA A 69 11.79 1.85 7.25
CA ALA A 69 11.49 3.28 7.30
C ALA A 69 11.94 3.91 8.63
N ALA A 70 12.83 4.90 8.54
CA ALA A 70 13.31 5.77 9.63
C ALA A 70 13.11 7.24 9.24
N ASN A 71 11.87 7.59 8.93
CA ASN A 71 11.51 8.79 8.18
C ASN A 71 10.82 9.89 9.01
N MET A 72 11.00 9.91 10.32
CA MET A 72 10.53 11.03 11.13
C MET A 72 11.33 12.31 10.83
N VAL A 73 10.71 13.47 11.06
CA VAL A 73 11.43 14.75 11.16
C VAL A 73 11.94 14.89 12.59
N THR A 74 13.25 14.99 12.78
CA THR A 74 13.85 15.00 14.12
C THR A 74 13.82 16.40 14.73
N HIS A 75 13.79 16.43 16.06
CA HIS A 75 14.14 17.58 16.89
C HIS A 75 15.29 17.15 17.81
N GLU A 76 15.98 18.11 18.40
CA GLU A 76 17.07 17.89 19.36
C GLU A 76 16.80 16.72 20.32
N GLY A 77 17.74 15.78 20.38
CA GLY A 77 17.71 14.56 21.19
C GLY A 77 16.83 13.44 20.62
N ASN A 78 16.26 13.58 19.42
CA ASN A 78 15.51 12.48 18.79
C ASN A 78 16.41 11.51 18.03
N GLU A 79 17.61 11.94 17.72
CA GLU A 79 18.69 11.19 17.10
C GLU A 79 19.43 10.28 18.09
N ASP A 80 19.19 10.44 19.40
CA ASP A 80 19.79 9.63 20.44
C ASP A 80 19.65 8.13 20.15
N GLY A 81 20.79 7.42 20.12
CA GLY A 81 20.85 5.98 19.84
C GLY A 81 20.77 5.58 18.37
N ALA A 82 20.57 6.52 17.43
CA ALA A 82 20.35 6.20 16.02
C ALA A 82 21.53 5.45 15.39
N GLY A 83 22.77 5.79 15.76
CA GLY A 83 23.96 5.12 15.25
C GLY A 83 24.02 3.63 15.56
N GLU A 84 23.76 3.23 16.82
CA GLU A 84 23.67 1.82 17.21
C GLU A 84 22.50 1.11 16.52
N TRP A 85 21.38 1.80 16.39
CA TRP A 85 20.21 1.27 15.70
C TRP A 85 20.49 0.97 14.22
N PHE A 86 21.09 1.91 13.48
CA PHE A 86 21.47 1.69 12.08
C PHE A 86 22.51 0.59 11.91
N ARG A 87 23.53 0.51 12.78
CA ARG A 87 24.49 -0.62 12.79
C ARG A 87 23.79 -1.95 12.97
N THR A 88 22.83 -2.01 13.88
CA THR A 88 22.05 -3.23 14.11
C THR A 88 21.25 -3.64 12.88
N LEU A 89 20.61 -2.69 12.18
CA LEU A 89 19.89 -2.98 10.93
C LEU A 89 20.80 -3.49 9.83
N ARG A 90 21.98 -2.88 9.67
CA ARG A 90 23.01 -3.34 8.74
C ARG A 90 23.41 -4.78 9.05
N ASP A 91 23.70 -5.09 10.31
CA ASP A 91 24.18 -6.40 10.75
C ASP A 91 23.11 -7.50 10.65
N ILE A 92 21.82 -7.13 10.76
CA ILE A 92 20.68 -8.01 10.47
C ILE A 92 20.60 -8.34 8.96
N GLY A 93 21.14 -7.48 8.10
CA GLY A 93 21.09 -7.61 6.65
C GLY A 93 19.87 -6.95 6.02
N ILE A 94 19.37 -5.87 6.63
CA ILE A 94 18.38 -4.98 5.99
C ILE A 94 19.01 -4.40 4.70
N SER A 95 18.24 -4.42 3.61
CA SER A 95 18.74 -4.07 2.28
C SER A 95 18.92 -2.56 2.09
N ALA A 96 18.13 -1.74 2.77
CA ALA A 96 18.25 -0.29 2.80
C ALA A 96 17.38 0.33 3.92
N VAL A 97 17.69 1.55 4.32
CA VAL A 97 16.83 2.39 5.18
C VAL A 97 16.21 3.53 4.38
N ILE A 98 14.94 3.85 4.66
CA ILE A 98 14.21 4.94 4.03
C ILE A 98 14.15 6.11 5.02
N VAL A 99 14.97 7.13 4.81
CA VAL A 99 15.26 8.19 5.80
C VAL A 99 14.91 9.57 5.21
N SER A 100 14.38 10.47 6.02
CA SER A 100 14.11 11.86 5.61
C SER A 100 15.06 12.84 6.27
N ASP A 101 15.30 12.72 7.57
CA ASP A 101 16.02 13.73 8.32
C ASP A 101 17.53 13.77 7.97
N PRO A 102 18.11 14.95 7.65
CA PRO A 102 19.53 15.04 7.29
C PRO A 102 20.47 14.55 8.38
N ALA A 103 20.17 14.77 9.67
CA ALA A 103 21.01 14.29 10.76
C ALA A 103 20.99 12.75 10.84
N LEU A 104 19.82 12.13 10.70
CA LEU A 104 19.70 10.66 10.64
C LEU A 104 20.40 10.08 9.40
N ILE A 105 20.35 10.79 8.26
CA ILE A 105 21.07 10.39 7.04
C ILE A 105 22.58 10.37 7.30
N GLU A 106 23.13 11.46 7.84
CA GLU A 106 24.57 11.54 8.14
C GLU A 106 25.00 10.50 9.19
N ILE A 107 24.18 10.26 10.22
CA ILE A 107 24.45 9.20 11.21
C ILE A 107 24.45 7.82 10.55
N ALA A 108 23.46 7.51 9.70
CA ALA A 108 23.41 6.22 9.00
C ALA A 108 24.65 6.00 8.12
N LEU A 109 25.02 7.01 7.32
CA LEU A 109 26.15 6.93 6.40
C LEU A 109 27.50 6.83 7.13
N SER A 110 27.68 7.57 8.23
CA SER A 110 28.95 7.62 8.96
C SER A 110 29.13 6.47 9.97
N GLU A 111 28.06 6.02 10.62
CA GLU A 111 28.15 5.03 11.69
C GLU A 111 27.76 3.61 11.28
N ALA A 112 27.00 3.45 10.19
CA ALA A 112 26.56 2.17 9.65
C ALA A 112 27.03 1.97 8.20
N GLU A 113 28.32 2.19 7.95
CA GLU A 113 28.95 2.02 6.64
C GLU A 113 28.52 0.71 5.97
N GLY A 114 28.12 0.80 4.70
CA GLY A 114 27.61 -0.32 3.90
C GLY A 114 26.09 -0.54 3.97
N LEU A 115 25.35 0.20 4.79
CA LEU A 115 23.89 0.21 4.78
C LEU A 115 23.36 1.24 3.75
N PRO A 116 22.70 0.82 2.66
CA PRO A 116 22.16 1.76 1.69
C PRO A 116 21.08 2.67 2.29
N VAL A 117 21.10 3.94 1.90
CA VAL A 117 20.14 4.94 2.35
C VAL A 117 19.32 5.43 1.15
N HIS A 118 18.00 5.30 1.26
CA HIS A 118 17.02 5.82 0.31
C HIS A 118 16.36 7.07 0.89
N LEU A 119 16.19 8.12 0.08
CA LEU A 119 15.52 9.33 0.53
C LEU A 119 14.01 9.11 0.62
N SER A 120 13.44 9.33 1.80
CA SER A 120 12.00 9.30 2.02
C SER A 120 11.29 10.46 1.31
N THR A 121 10.08 10.21 0.80
CA THR A 121 9.18 11.24 0.24
C THR A 121 8.92 12.41 1.22
N GLN A 122 9.13 12.20 2.52
CA GLN A 122 9.10 13.28 3.53
C GLN A 122 10.15 14.37 3.34
N GLN A 123 11.12 14.20 2.44
CA GLN A 123 12.01 15.28 2.00
C GLN A 123 11.44 16.12 0.85
N SER A 124 10.30 15.74 0.26
CA SER A 124 9.63 16.46 -0.81
C SER A 124 10.54 16.74 -2.01
N ALA A 125 11.30 15.73 -2.46
CA ALA A 125 12.17 15.86 -3.62
C ALA A 125 11.35 15.86 -4.92
N THR A 126 11.43 16.95 -5.69
CA THR A 126 10.58 17.17 -6.88
C THR A 126 11.35 17.61 -8.13
N ASN A 127 12.68 17.67 -8.10
CA ASN A 127 13.52 18.04 -9.26
C ASN A 127 14.86 17.29 -9.23
N TYR A 128 15.53 17.20 -10.38
CA TYR A 128 16.76 16.42 -10.51
C TYR A 128 17.93 17.04 -9.75
N GLU A 129 17.99 18.37 -9.58
CA GLU A 129 19.05 19.01 -8.81
C GLU A 129 19.02 18.56 -7.35
N THR A 130 17.83 18.34 -6.79
CA THR A 130 17.65 17.78 -5.45
C THR A 130 18.11 16.33 -5.40
N LEU A 131 17.83 15.52 -6.42
CA LEU A 131 18.30 14.14 -6.51
C LEU A 131 19.84 14.09 -6.58
N GLU A 132 20.46 14.91 -7.43
CA GLU A 132 21.91 15.00 -7.56
C GLU A 132 22.59 15.52 -6.27
N PHE A 133 21.95 16.44 -5.55
CA PHE A 133 22.42 16.85 -4.22
C PHE A 133 22.52 15.64 -3.28
N TRP A 134 21.45 14.84 -3.18
CA TRP A 134 21.44 13.66 -2.30
C TRP A 134 22.37 12.55 -2.78
N LYS A 135 22.49 12.36 -4.10
CA LYS A 135 23.50 11.49 -4.70
C LYS A 135 24.91 11.88 -4.29
N SER A 136 25.22 13.18 -4.30
CA SER A 136 26.52 13.71 -3.86
C SER A 136 26.80 13.50 -2.36
N ARG A 137 25.78 13.10 -1.59
CA ARG A 137 25.89 12.68 -0.18
C ARG A 137 25.94 11.16 -0.02
N GLY A 138 25.82 10.38 -1.11
CA GLY A 138 25.92 8.92 -1.09
C GLY A 138 24.58 8.18 -1.11
N LEU A 139 23.46 8.86 -1.37
CA LEU A 139 22.16 8.19 -1.53
C LEU A 139 22.03 7.61 -2.94
N GLU A 140 21.54 6.38 -3.01
CA GLU A 140 21.42 5.63 -4.28
C GLU A 140 20.02 5.74 -4.89
N ARG A 141 19.00 6.01 -4.06
CA ARG A 141 17.59 6.06 -4.46
C ARG A 141 16.85 7.20 -3.79
N VAL A 142 15.95 7.83 -4.53
CA VAL A 142 15.08 8.89 -4.04
C VAL A 142 13.61 8.55 -4.27
N VAL A 143 12.82 8.58 -3.19
CA VAL A 143 11.36 8.55 -3.28
C VAL A 143 10.86 9.94 -3.62
N LEU A 144 10.29 10.09 -4.81
CA LEU A 144 9.79 11.37 -5.29
C LEU A 144 8.64 11.90 -4.42
N GLY A 145 8.46 13.23 -4.46
CA GLY A 145 7.27 13.87 -3.95
C GLY A 145 6.02 13.36 -4.66
N ARG A 146 4.88 13.35 -3.97
CA ARG A 146 3.60 12.85 -4.53
C ARG A 146 2.94 13.82 -5.51
N GLU A 147 3.49 15.02 -5.58
CA GLU A 147 3.04 16.13 -6.40
C GLU A 147 3.80 16.21 -7.74
N VAL A 148 4.80 15.34 -7.95
CA VAL A 148 5.58 15.26 -9.19
C VAL A 148 4.71 14.64 -10.29
N SER A 149 4.57 15.38 -11.40
CA SER A 149 3.85 14.96 -12.59
C SER A 149 4.66 13.96 -13.43
N MET A 150 4.02 13.25 -14.35
CA MET A 150 4.70 12.32 -15.26
C MET A 150 5.70 13.04 -16.19
N GLU A 151 5.37 14.27 -16.60
CA GLU A 151 6.28 15.12 -17.37
C GLU A 151 7.54 15.45 -16.57
N GLU A 152 7.39 15.78 -15.28
CA GLU A 152 8.52 16.01 -14.38
C GLU A 152 9.32 14.71 -14.11
N VAL A 153 8.68 13.55 -13.99
CA VAL A 153 9.41 12.26 -13.88
C VAL A 153 10.30 12.04 -15.10
N ALA A 154 9.78 12.29 -16.31
CA ALA A 154 10.54 12.17 -17.55
C ALA A 154 11.73 13.14 -17.58
N GLU A 155 11.52 14.41 -17.20
CA GLU A 155 12.57 15.42 -17.11
C GLU A 155 13.64 15.06 -16.08
N ILE A 156 13.21 14.58 -14.90
CA ILE A 156 14.13 14.14 -13.85
C ILE A 156 15.02 13.00 -14.38
N ARG A 157 14.40 11.97 -14.97
CA ARG A 157 15.12 10.82 -15.53
C ARG A 157 16.09 11.22 -16.65
N ALA A 158 15.77 12.23 -17.44
CA ALA A 158 16.67 12.71 -18.49
C ALA A 158 17.97 13.32 -17.95
N ASN A 159 17.97 13.84 -16.71
CA ASN A 159 19.07 14.62 -16.14
C ASN A 159 19.82 13.94 -14.99
N THR A 160 19.35 12.81 -14.47
CA THR A 160 20.01 12.06 -13.38
C THR A 160 19.99 10.55 -13.63
N ASP A 161 20.88 9.79 -12.99
CA ASP A 161 20.90 8.33 -12.91
C ASP A 161 20.59 7.74 -11.54
N VAL A 162 20.27 8.58 -10.56
CA VAL A 162 19.73 8.15 -9.25
C VAL A 162 18.51 7.27 -9.45
N GLU A 163 18.36 6.23 -8.64
CA GLU A 163 17.17 5.39 -8.70
C GLU A 163 15.92 6.18 -8.28
N ILE A 164 14.88 6.12 -9.10
CA ILE A 164 13.61 6.79 -8.87
C ILE A 164 12.62 5.82 -8.25
N GLU A 165 12.12 6.12 -7.05
CA GLU A 165 10.99 5.43 -6.44
C GLU A 165 9.76 6.33 -6.45
N ALA A 166 8.63 5.82 -6.94
CA ALA A 166 7.41 6.61 -7.11
C ALA A 166 6.18 5.84 -6.61
N PHE A 167 5.23 6.55 -6.01
CA PHE A 167 3.99 5.92 -5.53
C PHE A 167 3.11 5.53 -6.72
N VAL A 168 2.59 4.31 -6.72
CA VAL A 168 1.69 3.83 -7.77
C VAL A 168 0.30 3.48 -7.26
N HIS A 169 0.15 3.19 -5.96
CA HIS A 169 -1.13 2.77 -5.43
C HIS A 169 -1.31 3.13 -3.94
N GLY A 170 -2.54 3.41 -3.54
CA GLY A 170 -2.94 3.59 -2.16
C GLY A 170 -3.20 5.04 -1.76
N ALA A 171 -3.29 5.28 -0.45
CA ALA A 171 -3.83 6.54 0.05
C ALA A 171 -2.97 7.75 -0.29
N MET A 172 -3.61 8.81 -0.79
CA MET A 172 -3.00 10.12 -1.00
C MET A 172 -3.13 11.00 0.23
N CYS A 173 -2.03 11.69 0.57
CA CYS A 173 -2.03 12.69 1.63
C CYS A 173 -2.46 14.03 1.05
N ILE A 174 -3.22 14.80 1.82
CA ILE A 174 -3.66 16.15 1.45
C ILE A 174 -2.57 17.19 1.69
N SER A 175 -1.61 16.85 2.56
CA SER A 175 -0.45 17.67 2.87
C SER A 175 0.70 17.32 1.96
N TYR A 176 1.48 18.33 1.57
CA TYR A 176 2.61 18.21 0.65
C TYR A 176 3.58 17.11 1.07
N SER A 177 3.60 16.01 0.31
CA SER A 177 4.37 14.78 0.56
C SER A 177 4.33 14.28 2.01
N GLY A 178 3.17 14.41 2.66
CA GLY A 178 2.96 13.93 4.02
C GLY A 178 3.45 14.85 5.13
N ARG A 179 3.97 16.05 4.83
CA ARG A 179 4.37 17.07 5.82
C ARG A 179 3.14 17.80 6.37
N CYS A 180 2.52 17.21 7.37
CA CYS A 180 1.21 17.65 7.87
C CYS A 180 1.34 18.50 9.14
N THR A 181 0.78 19.71 9.13
CA THR A 181 0.60 20.55 10.35
C THR A 181 -0.82 20.47 10.90
N LEU A 182 -1.78 19.97 10.10
CA LEU A 182 -3.19 19.86 10.48
C LEU A 182 -3.39 18.94 11.69
N SER A 183 -2.66 17.83 11.78
CA SER A 183 -2.77 16.90 12.91
C SER A 183 -2.32 17.55 14.23
N ASN A 184 -1.25 18.35 14.17
CA ASN A 184 -0.67 19.06 15.31
C ASN A 184 -1.69 20.08 15.83
N HIS A 185 -2.32 20.83 14.92
CA HIS A 185 -3.33 21.81 15.27
C HIS A 185 -4.62 21.17 15.81
N MET A 186 -5.16 20.17 15.11
CA MET A 186 -6.49 19.61 15.38
C MET A 186 -6.52 18.63 16.56
N SER A 187 -5.39 17.98 16.85
CA SER A 187 -5.36 16.88 17.83
C SER A 187 -4.14 16.89 18.75
N MET A 188 -3.28 17.91 18.65
CA MET A 188 -2.03 17.99 19.42
C MET A 188 -1.13 16.77 19.24
N ARG A 189 -1.20 16.12 18.08
CA ARG A 189 -0.38 14.96 17.74
C ARG A 189 0.50 15.31 16.55
N ASP A 190 1.81 15.16 16.74
CA ASP A 190 2.78 15.55 15.71
C ASP A 190 2.84 14.56 14.56
N ALA A 191 2.21 14.87 13.43
CA ALA A 191 2.21 13.98 12.27
C ALA A 191 3.60 13.70 11.70
N ASN A 192 4.55 14.63 11.84
CA ASN A 192 5.92 14.51 11.32
C ASN A 192 6.84 13.71 12.26
N ARG A 193 6.33 13.32 13.44
CA ARG A 193 6.97 12.39 14.38
C ARG A 193 6.13 11.15 14.65
N GLY A 194 5.31 10.79 13.66
CA GLY A 194 4.49 9.59 13.67
C GLY A 194 3.18 9.68 14.44
N GLY A 195 2.75 10.89 14.77
CA GLY A 195 1.51 11.20 15.47
C GLY A 195 0.29 11.38 14.57
N CYS A 196 0.34 11.11 13.26
CA CYS A 196 -0.78 11.40 12.35
C CYS A 196 -2.13 10.87 12.88
N SER A 197 -3.06 11.78 13.14
CA SER A 197 -4.41 11.49 13.63
C SER A 197 -5.43 11.27 12.51
N GLN A 198 -4.98 11.36 11.25
CA GLN A 198 -5.84 11.31 10.07
C GLN A 198 -6.96 12.36 10.12
N SER A 199 -6.67 13.55 10.67
CA SER A 199 -7.64 14.64 10.78
C SER A 199 -8.22 15.05 9.43
N CYS A 200 -7.47 14.91 8.33
CA CYS A 200 -8.02 15.12 6.99
C CYS A 200 -9.21 14.23 6.62
N ARG A 201 -9.42 13.11 7.34
CA ARG A 201 -10.52 12.16 7.13
C ARG A 201 -11.72 12.41 8.04
N TRP A 202 -11.62 13.40 8.94
CA TRP A 202 -12.73 13.78 9.79
C TRP A 202 -13.79 14.51 8.98
N LYS A 203 -14.97 14.62 9.58
CA LYS A 203 -16.07 15.40 9.04
C LYS A 203 -16.06 16.80 9.66
N TYR A 204 -16.23 17.80 8.82
CA TYR A 204 -16.10 19.21 9.17
C TYR A 204 -17.37 19.98 8.84
N GLU A 205 -17.75 20.86 9.76
CA GLU A 205 -18.74 21.91 9.53
C GLU A 205 -18.04 23.16 8.97
N LEU A 206 -18.74 23.92 8.11
CA LEU A 206 -18.29 25.21 7.65
C LEU A 206 -18.87 26.32 8.53
N TYR A 207 -18.00 27.24 8.94
CA TYR A 207 -18.38 28.42 9.72
C TYR A 207 -18.07 29.67 8.90
N ASP A 208 -19.04 30.59 8.83
CA ASP A 208 -18.76 31.97 8.47
C ASP A 208 -18.11 32.67 9.66
N MET A 209 -16.98 33.33 9.40
CA MET A 209 -16.22 34.07 10.41
C MET A 209 -16.04 35.51 9.95
N PRO A 210 -17.11 36.33 9.99
CA PRO A 210 -17.06 37.71 9.51
C PRO A 210 -16.14 38.59 10.37
N PHE A 211 -16.04 38.33 11.69
CA PHE A 211 -15.14 39.04 12.60
C PHE A 211 -14.70 38.17 13.81
N GLY A 212 -13.41 38.19 14.14
CA GLY A 212 -12.90 37.68 15.42
C GLY A 212 -13.14 36.19 15.69
N THR A 213 -13.70 35.87 16.87
CA THR A 213 -13.97 34.50 17.35
C THR A 213 -15.42 34.04 17.15
N GLU A 214 -16.27 34.85 16.51
CA GLU A 214 -17.66 34.48 16.24
C GLU A 214 -17.71 33.34 15.22
N ARG A 215 -18.44 32.28 15.57
CA ARG A 215 -18.63 31.10 14.72
C ARG A 215 -20.10 30.97 14.37
N ASN A 216 -20.46 31.43 13.18
CA ASN A 216 -21.80 31.20 12.64
C ASN A 216 -21.72 29.99 11.73
N VAL A 217 -22.30 28.85 12.12
CA VAL A 217 -22.41 27.69 11.23
C VAL A 217 -23.16 28.14 9.98
N ILE A 218 -22.59 27.88 8.80
CA ILE A 218 -23.30 28.15 7.55
C ILE A 218 -24.48 27.16 7.49
N GLN A 219 -25.68 27.66 7.72
CA GLN A 219 -26.91 26.87 7.65
C GLN A 219 -27.47 26.88 6.22
N GLY A 220 -27.72 25.68 5.68
CA GLY A 220 -28.26 25.43 4.34
C GLY A 220 -28.33 23.93 4.06
N GLU A 221 -28.85 23.53 2.90
CA GLU A 221 -28.71 22.15 2.43
C GLU A 221 -27.24 21.88 2.08
N ILE A 222 -26.46 21.44 3.07
CA ILE A 222 -25.15 20.85 2.82
C ILE A 222 -25.42 19.37 2.48
N PRO A 223 -25.17 18.90 1.24
CA PRO A 223 -25.54 17.55 0.84
C PRO A 223 -24.84 16.46 1.66
N GLU A 224 -23.62 16.73 2.17
CA GLU A 224 -22.87 15.87 3.10
C GLU A 224 -21.80 16.70 3.86
N GLU A 225 -21.47 16.35 5.11
CA GLU A 225 -20.37 16.96 5.86
C GLU A 225 -19.03 16.89 5.10
N PHE A 226 -18.28 18.00 5.09
CA PHE A 226 -17.03 18.15 4.34
C PHE A 226 -15.94 17.24 4.89
N SER A 227 -15.23 16.55 4.01
CA SER A 227 -13.98 15.85 4.32
C SER A 227 -12.90 16.39 3.40
N MET A 228 -11.71 16.63 3.95
CA MET A 228 -10.56 17.09 3.15
C MET A 228 -9.81 15.93 2.48
N SER A 229 -10.13 14.67 2.81
CA SER A 229 -9.38 13.51 2.34
C SER A 229 -9.44 13.36 0.84
N ALA A 230 -8.30 13.09 0.21
CA ALA A 230 -8.23 12.67 -1.18
C ALA A 230 -8.77 11.23 -1.38
N VAL A 231 -9.14 10.95 -2.63
CA VAL A 231 -9.29 9.58 -3.15
C VAL A 231 -7.94 8.85 -3.13
N ASP A 232 -7.94 7.54 -3.33
CA ASP A 232 -6.68 6.77 -3.39
C ASP A 232 -6.06 6.90 -4.81
N MET A 233 -4.75 6.71 -4.91
CA MET A 233 -4.02 6.69 -6.18
C MET A 233 -4.02 5.28 -6.77
N SER A 234 -4.06 5.16 -8.09
CA SER A 234 -3.77 3.92 -8.83
C SER A 234 -3.18 4.22 -10.21
N MET A 235 -2.04 3.61 -10.53
CA MET A 235 -1.35 3.70 -11.82
C MET A 235 -1.38 2.37 -12.60
N ILE A 236 -2.31 1.47 -12.26
CA ILE A 236 -2.39 0.14 -12.87
C ILE A 236 -2.60 0.16 -14.39
N GLU A 237 -3.34 1.15 -14.89
CA GLU A 237 -3.57 1.37 -16.33
C GLU A 237 -2.37 2.03 -17.03
N HIS A 238 -1.39 2.49 -16.26
CA HIS A 238 -0.30 3.36 -16.69
C HIS A 238 1.09 2.78 -16.34
N ILE A 239 1.18 1.45 -16.21
CA ILE A 239 2.46 0.75 -15.99
C ILE A 239 3.50 1.06 -17.08
N PRO A 240 3.15 1.12 -18.38
CA PRO A 240 4.10 1.53 -19.42
C PRO A 240 4.74 2.89 -19.12
N ASP A 241 3.95 3.91 -18.80
CA ASP A 241 4.43 5.26 -18.54
C ASP A 241 5.42 5.29 -17.36
N MET A 242 5.13 4.55 -16.27
CA MET A 242 6.04 4.46 -15.12
C MET A 242 7.40 3.87 -15.53
N ILE A 243 7.40 2.77 -16.28
CA ILE A 243 8.61 2.04 -16.65
C ILE A 243 9.40 2.80 -17.71
N GLU A 244 8.72 3.33 -18.71
CA GLU A 244 9.35 4.07 -19.81
C GLU A 244 9.96 5.39 -19.33
N ASN A 245 9.34 6.07 -18.36
CA ASN A 245 9.93 7.26 -17.73
C ASN A 245 10.97 6.92 -16.66
N GLY A 246 11.36 5.65 -16.52
CA GLY A 246 12.52 5.22 -15.77
C GLY A 246 12.33 5.20 -14.26
N VAL A 247 11.11 4.93 -13.78
CA VAL A 247 10.87 4.61 -12.38
C VAL A 247 11.45 3.23 -12.07
N ASP A 248 12.33 3.17 -11.07
CA ASP A 248 13.06 1.96 -10.67
C ASP A 248 12.33 1.15 -9.59
N SER A 249 11.47 1.79 -8.80
CA SER A 249 10.66 1.13 -7.77
C SER A 249 9.25 1.69 -7.71
N LEU A 250 8.26 0.81 -7.92
CA LEU A 250 6.83 1.10 -7.86
C LEU A 250 6.35 0.90 -6.43
N LYS A 251 6.16 2.00 -5.70
CA LYS A 251 5.84 1.98 -4.28
C LYS A 251 4.33 1.91 -4.04
N ILE A 252 3.90 0.88 -3.32
CA ILE A 252 2.52 0.74 -2.83
C ILE A 252 2.41 1.34 -1.41
N GLU A 253 1.48 2.26 -1.19
CA GLU A 253 1.20 2.81 0.14
C GLU A 253 0.20 1.96 0.90
N GLY A 254 0.50 1.59 2.14
CA GLY A 254 -0.46 0.83 2.93
C GLY A 254 0.05 0.06 4.14
N ARG A 255 1.06 0.52 4.87
CA ARG A 255 1.59 -0.22 6.06
C ARG A 255 0.52 -0.58 7.11
N MET A 256 -0.55 0.20 7.20
CA MET A 256 -1.68 -0.04 8.11
C MET A 256 -2.81 -0.89 7.49
N LYS A 257 -2.73 -1.24 6.20
CA LYS A 257 -3.75 -2.03 5.50
C LYS A 257 -3.69 -3.51 5.89
N SER A 258 -4.74 -4.26 5.58
CA SER A 258 -4.89 -5.68 5.91
C SER A 258 -4.01 -6.57 5.02
N ILE A 259 -3.87 -7.85 5.40
CA ILE A 259 -3.23 -8.85 4.53
C ILE A 259 -3.96 -9.01 3.20
N HIS A 260 -5.31 -8.94 3.18
CA HIS A 260 -6.12 -8.95 1.95
C HIS A 260 -5.70 -7.83 0.98
N TYR A 261 -5.54 -6.59 1.48
CA TYR A 261 -5.07 -5.49 0.64
C TYR A 261 -3.67 -5.74 0.09
N VAL A 262 -2.73 -6.14 0.95
CA VAL A 262 -1.33 -6.34 0.57
C VAL A 262 -1.21 -7.48 -0.43
N SER A 263 -1.86 -8.63 -0.20
CA SER A 263 -1.85 -9.77 -1.12
C SER A 263 -2.39 -9.38 -2.50
N THR A 264 -3.53 -8.69 -2.55
CA THR A 264 -4.20 -8.38 -3.82
C THR A 264 -3.41 -7.34 -4.62
N VAL A 265 -3.02 -6.22 -3.99
CA VAL A 265 -2.32 -5.15 -4.71
C VAL A 265 -0.93 -5.62 -5.18
N SER A 266 -0.19 -6.36 -4.35
CA SER A 266 1.12 -6.91 -4.76
C SER A 266 1.00 -7.85 -5.95
N ASN A 267 0.04 -8.78 -5.93
CA ASN A 267 -0.20 -9.73 -7.02
C ASN A 267 -0.54 -9.01 -8.33
N VAL A 268 -1.44 -8.03 -8.26
CA VAL A 268 -1.88 -7.25 -9.42
C VAL A 268 -0.72 -6.46 -10.05
N TYR A 269 0.02 -5.69 -9.24
CA TYR A 269 1.14 -4.92 -9.78
C TYR A 269 2.26 -5.82 -10.30
N LYS A 270 2.53 -6.94 -9.63
CA LYS A 270 3.51 -7.93 -10.10
C LYS A 270 3.11 -8.48 -11.47
N ALA A 271 1.88 -8.94 -11.64
CA ALA A 271 1.41 -9.47 -12.92
C ALA A 271 1.39 -8.41 -14.04
N ALA A 272 1.00 -7.17 -13.72
CA ALA A 272 0.98 -6.09 -14.70
C ALA A 272 2.38 -5.72 -15.19
N VAL A 273 3.35 -5.62 -14.28
CA VAL A 273 4.76 -5.37 -14.62
C VAL A 273 5.35 -6.56 -15.38
N ASP A 274 5.12 -7.80 -14.92
CA ASP A 274 5.63 -9.00 -15.61
C ASP A 274 5.10 -9.09 -17.04
N SER A 275 3.79 -8.87 -17.22
CA SER A 275 3.15 -8.87 -18.54
C SER A 275 3.70 -7.77 -19.45
N TYR A 276 4.00 -6.57 -18.94
CA TYR A 276 4.58 -5.50 -19.75
C TYR A 276 6.03 -5.79 -20.12
N MET A 277 6.81 -6.35 -19.19
CA MET A 277 8.21 -6.70 -19.46
C MET A 277 8.35 -7.88 -20.44
N GLU A 278 7.34 -8.75 -20.53
CA GLU A 278 7.29 -9.87 -21.49
C GLU A 278 6.95 -9.41 -22.92
N ASP A 279 5.92 -8.57 -23.08
CA ASP A 279 5.49 -8.05 -24.39
C ASP A 279 5.07 -6.57 -24.31
N PRO A 280 6.04 -5.63 -24.32
CA PRO A 280 5.75 -4.20 -24.25
C PRO A 280 4.94 -3.67 -25.44
N GLU A 281 5.09 -4.27 -26.63
CA GLU A 281 4.49 -3.77 -27.87
C GLU A 281 2.98 -4.04 -27.93
N ASN A 282 2.50 -5.12 -27.30
CA ASN A 282 1.09 -5.51 -27.29
C ASN A 282 0.46 -5.47 -25.89
N TRP A 283 1.12 -4.83 -24.92
CA TRP A 283 0.59 -4.77 -23.57
C TRP A 283 -0.75 -4.04 -23.51
N VAL A 284 -1.68 -4.63 -22.77
CA VAL A 284 -2.97 -4.02 -22.44
C VAL A 284 -3.25 -4.23 -20.97
N CYS A 285 -3.80 -3.19 -20.31
CA CYS A 285 -4.29 -3.35 -18.95
C CYS A 285 -5.48 -4.33 -18.96
N LYS A 286 -5.36 -5.45 -18.23
CA LYS A 286 -6.44 -6.44 -18.14
C LYS A 286 -7.52 -5.94 -17.18
N GLN A 287 -8.78 -6.03 -17.60
CA GLN A 287 -9.92 -5.64 -16.75
C GLN A 287 -9.94 -6.40 -15.41
N GLU A 288 -9.51 -7.65 -15.40
CA GLU A 288 -9.39 -8.47 -14.19
C GLU A 288 -8.48 -7.83 -13.13
N TRP A 289 -7.41 -7.15 -13.53
CA TRP A 289 -6.52 -6.44 -12.60
C TRP A 289 -7.24 -5.27 -11.93
N ILE A 290 -8.02 -4.52 -12.70
CA ILE A 290 -8.84 -3.42 -12.20
C ILE A 290 -9.89 -3.95 -11.23
N ASP A 291 -10.57 -5.03 -11.62
CA ASP A 291 -11.61 -5.66 -10.80
C ASP A 291 -11.05 -6.12 -9.45
N GLU A 292 -9.88 -6.78 -9.44
CA GLU A 292 -9.18 -7.19 -8.21
C GLU A 292 -8.85 -6.02 -7.28
N LEU A 293 -8.33 -4.91 -7.82
CA LEU A 293 -8.04 -3.72 -7.01
C LEU A 293 -9.31 -3.12 -6.40
N TRP A 294 -10.44 -3.17 -7.12
CA TRP A 294 -11.73 -2.73 -6.58
C TRP A 294 -12.26 -3.61 -5.44
N LYS A 295 -11.87 -4.90 -5.36
CA LYS A 295 -12.25 -5.79 -4.25
C LYS A 295 -11.61 -5.39 -2.91
N VAL A 296 -10.51 -4.62 -2.95
CA VAL A 296 -9.79 -4.11 -1.76
C VAL A 296 -9.84 -2.59 -1.60
N ALA A 297 -10.45 -1.89 -2.56
CA ALA A 297 -10.59 -0.44 -2.52
C ALA A 297 -11.49 0.01 -1.36
N GLN A 298 -11.11 1.12 -0.73
CA GLN A 298 -11.92 1.76 0.33
C GLN A 298 -12.50 3.11 -0.12
N ARG A 299 -11.97 3.62 -1.24
CA ARG A 299 -12.18 4.95 -1.81
C ARG A 299 -12.11 4.82 -3.33
N GLU A 300 -12.55 5.86 -4.01
CA GLU A 300 -12.34 5.97 -5.44
C GLU A 300 -10.84 6.04 -5.76
N LEU A 301 -10.52 5.85 -7.03
CA LEU A 301 -9.14 5.82 -7.54
C LEU A 301 -8.95 6.96 -8.54
N SER A 302 -7.77 7.59 -8.50
CA SER A 302 -7.30 8.55 -9.49
C SER A 302 -5.81 8.33 -9.78
N THR A 303 -5.28 9.04 -10.77
CA THR A 303 -3.85 9.08 -11.07
C THR A 303 -3.10 10.13 -10.22
N GLY A 304 -3.76 10.78 -9.27
CA GLY A 304 -3.15 11.84 -8.46
C GLY A 304 -2.61 12.98 -9.33
N PHE A 305 -1.36 13.39 -9.08
CA PHE A 305 -0.73 14.51 -9.78
C PHE A 305 -0.07 14.14 -11.12
N TYR A 306 -0.05 12.85 -11.52
CA TYR A 306 0.76 12.42 -12.65
C TYR A 306 0.36 13.08 -13.98
N TYR A 307 -0.93 13.32 -14.24
CA TYR A 307 -1.39 13.86 -15.52
C TYR A 307 -2.07 15.23 -15.43
N HIS A 308 -2.46 15.66 -14.23
CA HIS A 308 -3.01 16.99 -13.99
C HIS A 308 -2.97 17.30 -12.50
N VAL A 309 -3.11 18.59 -12.16
CA VAL A 309 -3.29 19.01 -10.78
C VAL A 309 -4.68 18.56 -10.30
N PRO A 310 -4.79 17.77 -9.21
CA PRO A 310 -6.08 17.31 -8.69
C PRO A 310 -7.03 18.46 -8.37
N THR A 311 -8.31 18.21 -8.63
CA THR A 311 -9.44 19.12 -8.44
C THR A 311 -10.31 18.65 -7.28
N GLU A 312 -11.48 19.24 -7.11
CA GLU A 312 -12.52 18.75 -6.20
C GLU A 312 -12.97 17.31 -6.50
N ASN A 313 -12.81 16.82 -7.74
CA ASN A 313 -13.21 15.47 -8.14
C ASN A 313 -12.32 14.36 -7.55
N GLU A 314 -11.10 14.71 -7.15
CA GLU A 314 -10.14 13.82 -6.49
C GLU A 314 -10.19 13.92 -4.96
N GLN A 315 -11.19 14.64 -4.43
CA GLN A 315 -11.49 14.72 -3.01
C GLN A 315 -12.69 13.84 -2.66
N LEU A 316 -12.72 13.31 -1.44
CA LEU A 316 -13.87 12.57 -0.90
C LEU A 316 -14.96 13.56 -0.45
N PHE A 317 -15.56 14.23 -1.43
CA PHE A 317 -16.64 15.19 -1.26
C PHE A 317 -17.91 14.73 -2.00
N GLY A 318 -19.05 14.71 -1.30
CA GLY A 318 -20.34 14.32 -1.87
C GLY A 318 -20.57 12.82 -2.05
N ALA A 319 -21.60 12.49 -2.83
CA ALA A 319 -22.08 11.12 -3.03
C ALA A 319 -20.98 10.22 -3.62
N ARG A 320 -20.68 9.11 -2.92
CA ARG A 320 -19.59 8.20 -3.27
C ARG A 320 -20.03 7.16 -4.29
N ARG A 321 -19.12 6.74 -5.18
CA ARG A 321 -19.30 5.51 -5.95
C ARG A 321 -19.52 4.32 -5.01
N LYS A 322 -20.41 3.42 -5.42
CA LYS A 322 -20.60 2.14 -4.74
C LYS A 322 -19.40 1.24 -5.02
N ILE A 323 -18.59 1.03 -3.99
CA ILE A 323 -17.39 0.19 -4.06
C ILE A 323 -17.76 -1.24 -3.67
N PRO A 324 -17.47 -2.26 -4.50
CA PRO A 324 -17.68 -3.66 -4.14
C PRO A 324 -17.08 -3.97 -2.76
N GLN A 325 -17.87 -4.56 -1.88
CA GLN A 325 -17.42 -4.92 -0.54
C GLN A 325 -17.12 -6.40 -0.51
N TYR A 326 -15.84 -6.74 -0.37
CA TYR A 326 -15.39 -8.10 -0.11
C TYR A 326 -14.89 -8.20 1.31
N LYS A 327 -15.41 -9.19 2.04
CA LYS A 327 -14.93 -9.53 3.37
C LYS A 327 -13.89 -10.63 3.24
N PHE A 328 -12.70 -10.38 3.73
CA PHE A 328 -11.69 -11.43 3.91
C PHE A 328 -12.13 -12.36 5.04
N VAL A 329 -12.32 -13.64 4.73
CA VAL A 329 -12.95 -14.62 5.64
C VAL A 329 -12.01 -15.73 6.09
N GLY A 330 -10.96 -16.05 5.33
CA GLY A 330 -10.03 -17.10 5.72
C GLY A 330 -8.75 -17.19 4.90
N GLU A 331 -7.85 -18.06 5.33
CA GLU A 331 -6.57 -18.36 4.70
C GLU A 331 -6.35 -19.88 4.73
N VAL A 332 -5.92 -20.46 3.62
CA VAL A 332 -5.57 -21.88 3.52
C VAL A 332 -4.26 -22.12 4.27
N VAL A 333 -4.28 -23.03 5.24
CA VAL A 333 -3.10 -23.41 6.04
C VAL A 333 -2.62 -24.83 5.76
N ASP A 334 -3.46 -25.66 5.16
CA ASP A 334 -3.13 -27.03 4.74
C ASP A 334 -4.14 -27.54 3.69
N TYR A 335 -3.78 -28.55 2.92
CA TYR A 335 -4.65 -29.18 1.92
C TYR A 335 -4.32 -30.67 1.74
N ASP A 336 -5.32 -31.53 1.89
CA ASP A 336 -5.21 -32.96 1.57
C ASP A 336 -5.72 -33.24 0.16
N GLU A 337 -4.80 -33.50 -0.76
CA GLU A 337 -5.10 -33.82 -2.16
C GLU A 337 -5.94 -35.10 -2.32
N THR A 338 -5.87 -36.04 -1.37
CA THR A 338 -6.56 -37.33 -1.48
C THR A 338 -8.05 -37.18 -1.20
N SER A 339 -8.40 -36.39 -0.17
CA SER A 339 -9.78 -36.16 0.24
C SER A 339 -10.40 -34.90 -0.36
N GLY A 340 -9.59 -34.00 -0.92
CA GLY A 340 -10.04 -32.69 -1.40
C GLY A 340 -10.43 -31.74 -0.26
N ILE A 341 -9.89 -31.96 0.94
CA ILE A 341 -10.21 -31.17 2.13
C ILE A 341 -9.15 -30.09 2.35
N ALA A 342 -9.59 -28.84 2.38
CA ALA A 342 -8.77 -27.70 2.78
C ALA A 342 -8.90 -27.43 4.27
N LYS A 343 -7.77 -27.18 4.92
CA LYS A 343 -7.70 -26.64 6.29
C LYS A 343 -7.55 -25.14 6.21
N ILE A 344 -8.46 -24.41 6.85
CA ILE A 344 -8.59 -22.97 6.71
C ILE A 344 -8.53 -22.32 8.08
N ARG A 345 -7.65 -21.32 8.21
CA ARG A 345 -7.65 -20.40 9.34
C ARG A 345 -8.68 -19.32 9.09
N GLN A 346 -9.75 -19.33 9.88
CA GLN A 346 -10.81 -18.34 9.81
C GLN A 346 -10.27 -16.96 10.22
N ARG A 347 -10.73 -15.92 9.52
CA ARG A 347 -10.42 -14.51 9.80
C ARG A 347 -11.67 -13.68 10.08
N ASN A 348 -12.79 -14.07 9.49
CA ASN A 348 -14.10 -13.51 9.74
C ASN A 348 -15.18 -14.59 9.58
N VAL A 349 -16.39 -14.32 10.05
CA VAL A 349 -17.47 -15.32 10.14
C VAL A 349 -17.72 -15.99 8.79
N MET A 350 -17.66 -17.32 8.77
CA MET A 350 -18.03 -18.18 7.65
C MET A 350 -19.27 -19.00 8.03
N THR A 351 -20.23 -19.13 7.12
CA THR A 351 -21.50 -19.84 7.32
C THR A 351 -21.75 -20.76 6.13
N LEU A 352 -22.41 -21.90 6.35
CA LEU A 352 -22.87 -22.74 5.25
C LEU A 352 -23.77 -21.94 4.31
N GLY A 353 -23.60 -22.13 3.01
CA GLY A 353 -24.27 -21.38 1.96
C GLY A 353 -23.59 -20.06 1.57
N ASP A 354 -22.52 -19.63 2.26
CA ASP A 354 -21.73 -18.49 1.82
C ASP A 354 -21.10 -18.76 0.43
N GLU A 355 -21.28 -17.82 -0.51
CA GLU A 355 -20.52 -17.76 -1.76
C GLU A 355 -19.13 -17.16 -1.48
N ILE A 356 -18.09 -17.97 -1.62
CA ILE A 356 -16.70 -17.59 -1.35
C ILE A 356 -15.84 -17.72 -2.60
N GLU A 357 -14.80 -16.88 -2.64
CA GLU A 357 -13.78 -16.88 -3.67
C GLU A 357 -12.43 -17.19 -3.02
N PHE A 358 -11.77 -18.24 -3.51
CA PHE A 358 -10.36 -18.51 -3.26
C PHE A 358 -9.53 -17.69 -4.24
N TYR A 359 -8.45 -17.08 -3.76
CA TYR A 359 -7.49 -16.38 -4.62
C TYR A 359 -6.05 -16.54 -4.10
N GLY A 360 -5.12 -16.74 -5.03
CA GLY A 360 -3.73 -17.05 -4.75
C GLY A 360 -2.74 -16.23 -5.60
N PRO A 361 -1.43 -16.42 -5.37
CA PRO A 361 -0.39 -15.93 -6.29
C PRO A 361 -0.64 -16.38 -7.74
N ASN A 362 -0.08 -15.66 -8.71
CA ASN A 362 -0.23 -15.96 -10.15
C ASN A 362 -1.69 -15.95 -10.64
N PHE A 363 -2.57 -15.21 -9.97
CA PHE A 363 -4.00 -15.11 -10.31
C PHE A 363 -4.74 -16.46 -10.31
N HIS A 364 -4.30 -17.42 -9.49
CA HIS A 364 -5.17 -18.57 -9.22
C HIS A 364 -6.43 -18.09 -8.50
N HIS A 365 -7.60 -18.40 -9.04
CA HIS A 365 -8.89 -17.99 -8.47
C HIS A 365 -10.01 -18.97 -8.82
N PHE A 366 -10.92 -19.19 -7.87
CA PHE A 366 -12.19 -19.86 -8.16
C PHE A 366 -13.24 -19.54 -7.11
N GLU A 367 -14.51 -19.61 -7.53
CA GLU A 367 -15.66 -19.41 -6.65
C GLU A 367 -16.26 -20.77 -6.25
N THR A 368 -16.77 -20.86 -5.03
CA THR A 368 -17.49 -22.02 -4.52
C THR A 368 -18.49 -21.62 -3.43
N VAL A 369 -19.39 -22.53 -3.08
CA VAL A 369 -20.33 -22.36 -1.98
C VAL A 369 -19.89 -23.26 -0.84
N ILE A 370 -19.90 -22.74 0.40
CA ILE A 370 -19.58 -23.55 1.56
C ILE A 370 -20.72 -24.54 1.81
N GLU A 371 -20.54 -25.80 1.42
CA GLU A 371 -21.54 -26.86 1.62
C GLU A 371 -21.41 -27.58 2.96
N LYS A 372 -20.17 -27.75 3.45
CA LYS A 372 -19.85 -28.43 4.71
C LYS A 372 -18.62 -27.81 5.37
N MET A 373 -18.63 -27.77 6.70
CA MET A 373 -17.49 -27.36 7.52
C MET A 373 -17.38 -28.25 8.75
N TRP A 374 -16.16 -28.50 9.21
CA TRP A 374 -15.88 -29.13 10.50
C TRP A 374 -14.93 -28.28 11.35
N ASN A 375 -15.13 -28.28 12.66
CA ASN A 375 -14.22 -27.65 13.63
C ASN A 375 -12.95 -28.51 13.88
N GLU A 376 -12.06 -28.06 14.74
CA GLU A 376 -10.82 -28.80 15.10
C GLU A 376 -11.08 -30.16 15.76
N ASP A 377 -12.23 -30.34 16.41
CA ASP A 377 -12.65 -31.59 17.05
C ASP A 377 -13.29 -32.58 16.05
N GLY A 378 -13.44 -32.19 14.79
CA GLY A 378 -14.07 -32.99 13.72
C GLY A 378 -15.60 -32.99 13.77
N GLU A 379 -16.21 -32.09 14.53
CA GLU A 379 -17.66 -31.91 14.59
C GLU A 379 -18.13 -31.04 13.43
N GLU A 380 -19.21 -31.45 12.75
CA GLU A 380 -19.80 -30.67 11.66
C GLU A 380 -20.45 -29.40 12.22
N ILE A 381 -20.13 -28.25 11.62
CA ILE A 381 -20.60 -26.93 12.07
C ILE A 381 -21.31 -26.21 10.93
N ASP A 382 -22.36 -25.46 11.26
CA ASP A 382 -23.08 -24.61 10.31
C ASP A 382 -22.48 -23.19 10.20
N ARG A 383 -21.69 -22.80 11.20
CA ARG A 383 -21.14 -21.46 11.35
C ARG A 383 -19.81 -21.52 12.11
N ALA A 384 -18.82 -20.82 11.58
CA ALA A 384 -17.52 -20.58 12.17
C ALA A 384 -17.41 -19.11 12.62
N PRO A 385 -17.80 -18.76 13.86
CA PRO A 385 -17.91 -17.37 14.31
C PRO A 385 -16.62 -16.81 14.93
N ASN A 386 -15.62 -17.63 15.25
CA ASN A 386 -14.49 -17.24 16.07
C ASN A 386 -13.26 -16.92 15.20
N PRO A 387 -12.73 -15.70 15.27
CA PRO A 387 -11.46 -15.36 14.62
C PRO A 387 -10.34 -16.32 14.97
N MET A 388 -9.56 -16.72 13.98
CA MET A 388 -8.40 -17.60 14.08
C MET A 388 -8.70 -19.07 14.37
N GLU A 389 -9.96 -19.48 14.49
CA GLU A 389 -10.30 -20.91 14.59
C GLU A 389 -9.92 -21.63 13.28
N ILE A 390 -9.45 -22.87 13.41
CA ILE A 390 -9.19 -23.69 12.25
C ILE A 390 -10.44 -24.50 11.92
N ILE A 391 -10.86 -24.41 10.67
CA ILE A 391 -11.92 -25.26 10.12
C ILE A 391 -11.35 -26.12 9.01
N THR A 392 -12.11 -27.16 8.66
CA THR A 392 -11.90 -27.90 7.41
C THR A 392 -13.15 -27.87 6.56
N MET A 393 -12.99 -27.81 5.24
CA MET A 393 -14.10 -27.90 4.28
C MET A 393 -13.64 -28.67 3.03
N PRO A 394 -14.53 -29.34 2.28
CA PRO A 394 -14.20 -29.81 0.95
C PRO A 394 -14.09 -28.62 -0.01
N VAL A 395 -13.16 -28.68 -0.95
CA VAL A 395 -13.00 -27.67 -2.02
C VAL A 395 -13.02 -28.33 -3.39
N PRO A 396 -13.62 -27.69 -4.41
CA PRO A 396 -13.77 -28.28 -5.74
C PRO A 396 -12.48 -28.31 -6.57
N GLN A 397 -11.48 -27.53 -6.17
CA GLN A 397 -10.19 -27.40 -6.85
C GLN A 397 -9.05 -27.50 -5.85
N LYS A 398 -7.87 -27.92 -6.33
CA LYS A 398 -6.66 -27.91 -5.52
C LYS A 398 -6.35 -26.47 -5.07
N VAL A 399 -6.04 -26.32 -3.79
CA VAL A 399 -5.61 -25.06 -3.19
C VAL A 399 -4.19 -25.19 -2.65
N GLU A 400 -3.49 -24.07 -2.52
CA GLU A 400 -2.15 -24.01 -1.96
C GLU A 400 -2.13 -23.30 -0.59
N ILE A 401 -1.15 -23.64 0.23
CA ILE A 401 -0.94 -22.99 1.53
C ILE A 401 -0.65 -21.50 1.30
N GLY A 402 -1.37 -20.64 2.01
CA GLY A 402 -1.26 -19.18 1.87
C GLY A 402 -2.26 -18.57 0.91
N GLU A 403 -3.06 -19.38 0.20
CA GLU A 403 -4.20 -18.87 -0.55
C GLU A 403 -5.24 -18.27 0.39
N MET A 404 -5.89 -17.22 -0.10
CA MET A 404 -6.77 -16.38 0.69
C MET A 404 -8.20 -16.55 0.24
N ILE A 405 -9.13 -16.36 1.17
CA ILE A 405 -10.55 -16.58 0.94
C ILE A 405 -11.29 -15.30 1.27
N ARG A 406 -12.13 -14.86 0.34
CA ARG A 406 -13.00 -13.70 0.53
C ARG A 406 -14.43 -14.04 0.16
N ARG A 407 -15.37 -13.36 0.80
CA ARG A 407 -16.80 -13.45 0.53
C ARG A 407 -17.29 -12.10 0.01
N LYS A 408 -18.10 -12.12 -1.04
CA LYS A 408 -18.82 -10.94 -1.51
C LYS A 408 -19.88 -10.56 -0.47
N ALA A 409 -19.86 -9.33 0.03
CA ALA A 409 -20.87 -8.89 0.99
C ALA A 409 -22.20 -8.57 0.28
N ASP A 410 -23.32 -8.97 0.90
CA ASP A 410 -24.67 -8.62 0.44
C ASP A 410 -24.88 -7.10 0.40
N GLY A 411 -25.54 -6.61 -0.65
CA GLY A 411 -26.11 -5.25 -0.67
C GLY A 411 -25.60 -4.26 -1.73
N LEU A 412 -24.90 -4.66 -2.80
CA LEU A 412 -24.49 -3.71 -3.85
C LEU A 412 -24.79 -4.19 -5.27
N ILE A 413 -25.76 -3.52 -5.90
CA ILE A 413 -26.02 -3.52 -7.35
C ILE A 413 -24.80 -2.88 -8.03
N ASN A 414 -24.22 -3.59 -9.00
CA ASN A 414 -23.31 -3.02 -9.97
C ASN A 414 -24.12 -2.07 -10.88
N LEU A 415 -24.01 -0.75 -10.69
CA LEU A 415 -24.74 0.24 -11.50
C LEU A 415 -24.24 0.31 -12.96
N TYR A 416 -23.30 -0.55 -13.37
CA TYR A 416 -22.81 -0.65 -14.74
C TYR A 416 -23.17 -1.95 -15.45
N LYS A 417 -24.02 -2.81 -14.87
CA LYS A 417 -24.77 -3.77 -15.71
C LYS A 417 -25.93 -3.02 -16.35
N GLU A 418 -25.64 -2.49 -17.54
CA GLU A 418 -26.53 -1.90 -18.54
C GLU A 418 -27.29 -0.65 -18.11
N ASP A 419 -26.69 0.52 -18.37
CA ASP A 419 -27.38 1.54 -19.15
C ASP A 419 -26.38 2.51 -19.78
N LYS A 420 -26.51 2.69 -21.10
CA LYS A 420 -25.71 3.59 -21.93
C LYS A 420 -25.99 5.05 -21.54
N VAL A 421 -25.34 5.57 -20.52
CA VAL A 421 -25.34 7.02 -20.28
C VAL A 421 -24.27 7.65 -21.16
N VAL A 422 -24.72 8.15 -22.30
CA VAL A 422 -23.96 9.06 -23.17
C VAL A 422 -23.62 10.30 -22.35
N VAL A 423 -22.37 10.42 -21.93
CA VAL A 423 -21.83 11.68 -21.41
C VAL A 423 -21.79 12.67 -22.58
N LYS A 424 -22.80 13.55 -22.65
CA LYS A 424 -22.68 14.75 -23.47
C LYS A 424 -21.63 15.64 -22.83
N ARG A 425 -20.49 15.79 -23.51
CA ARG A 425 -19.54 16.89 -23.27
C ARG A 425 -20.31 18.21 -23.35
N VAL A 426 -20.17 19.04 -22.32
CA VAL A 426 -20.39 20.49 -22.39
C VAL A 426 -19.02 21.13 -22.26
#